data_AF-A0ABD6VWU5-F1
#
_entry.id   AF-A0ABD6VWU5-F1
#
_cell.length_a   1.000
_cell.length_b   1.000
_cell.length_c   1.000
_cell.angle_alpha   90.00
_cell.angle_beta   90.00
_cell.angle_gamma   90.00
#
_symmetry.space_group_name_H-M   'P 1'
#
loop_
_entity.id
_entity.type
_entity.pdbx_description
1 polymer ?
#
loop_
_entity_poly.entity_id
_entity_poly.type
_entity_poly.pdbx_seq_one_letter_code
_entity_poly.pdbx_strand_id
1 'polypeptide(L)' 'METTSSRKQANAEQVDLGGLTPSYIYSKRCFDFLASLIGLILLSCVFLIIGILIKVDDPHGKIFYSPVYNSSATP' A
#
# COMPACT_ATOMS: atom_id res chain seq x y z
N MET A 1 36.83 23.53 -15.57
CA MET A 1 36.12 22.24 -15.50
C MET A 1 35.98 21.99 -13.99
N GLU A 2 34.88 22.18 -13.28
CA GLU A 2 33.56 21.53 -13.39
C GLU A 2 32.50 22.25 -12.51
N THR A 3 31.93 23.39 -12.92
CA THR A 3 30.93 24.07 -12.04
C THR A 3 29.64 24.52 -12.73
N THR A 4 29.51 24.32 -14.05
CA THR A 4 28.34 24.79 -14.80
C THR A 4 27.23 23.73 -14.94
N SER A 5 27.56 22.44 -14.75
CA SER A 5 26.61 21.32 -14.83
C SER A 5 25.67 21.26 -13.62
N SER A 6 26.18 21.54 -12.41
CA SER A 6 25.40 21.46 -11.15
C SER A 6 24.31 22.54 -11.05
N ARG A 7 24.54 23.74 -11.59
CA ARG A 7 23.53 24.84 -11.61
C ARG A 7 22.35 24.54 -12.54
N LYS A 8 22.56 23.77 -13.62
CA LYS A 8 21.45 23.32 -14.47
C LYS A 8 20.64 22.21 -13.83
N GLN A 9 21.27 21.30 -13.07
CA GLN A 9 20.55 20.24 -12.35
C GLN A 9 19.67 20.81 -11.22
N ALA A 10 20.17 21.75 -10.43
CA ALA A 10 19.37 22.42 -9.39
C ALA A 10 18.18 23.22 -9.94
N ASN A 11 18.25 23.68 -11.20
CA ASN A 11 17.19 24.45 -11.86
C ASN A 11 16.22 23.57 -12.67
N ALA A 12 16.67 22.41 -13.18
CA ALA A 12 15.81 21.38 -13.75
C ALA A 12 15.05 20.56 -12.69
N GLU A 13 15.58 20.50 -11.46
CA GLU A 13 14.95 19.85 -10.30
C GLU A 13 13.91 20.75 -9.61
N GLN A 14 13.99 22.07 -9.82
CA GLN A 14 12.94 23.01 -9.38
C GLN A 14 11.79 22.99 -10.40
N VAL A 15 11.11 21.84 -10.50
CA VAL A 15 9.97 21.59 -11.36
C VAL A 15 8.82 22.50 -10.94
N ASP A 16 8.72 23.68 -11.56
CA ASP A 16 7.53 24.56 -11.64
C ASP A 16 6.47 24.36 -10.53
N LEU A 17 6.84 24.53 -9.26
CA LEU A 17 5.89 24.41 -8.15
C LEU A 17 4.98 25.64 -8.03
N GLY A 18 5.26 26.71 -8.77
CA GLY A 18 4.55 27.98 -8.71
C GLY A 18 3.39 28.11 -9.71
N GLY A 19 3.46 27.45 -10.87
CA GLY A 19 2.41 27.44 -11.90
C GLY A 19 1.37 26.32 -11.76
N LEU A 20 1.63 25.35 -10.89
CA LEU A 20 0.71 24.28 -10.52
C LEU A 20 -0.43 24.87 -9.68
N THR A 21 -1.46 25.35 -10.38
CA THR A 21 -2.76 25.76 -9.81
C THR A 21 -3.18 24.84 -8.67
N PRO A 22 -3.93 25.31 -7.65
CA PRO A 22 -4.38 24.48 -6.52
C PRO A 22 -5.01 23.15 -6.97
N SER A 23 -5.56 23.09 -8.18
CA SER A 23 -6.00 21.86 -8.86
C SER A 23 -4.94 20.75 -8.88
N TYR A 24 -3.65 21.02 -9.10
CA TYR A 24 -2.61 20.00 -9.14
C TYR A 24 -2.36 19.37 -7.76
N ILE A 25 -2.34 20.18 -6.69
CA ILE A 25 -2.20 19.68 -5.32
C ILE A 25 -3.44 18.87 -4.92
N TYR A 26 -4.63 19.33 -5.29
CA TYR A 26 -5.87 18.58 -5.10
C TYR A 26 -5.90 17.27 -5.89
N SER A 27 -5.52 17.28 -7.16
CA SER A 27 -5.42 16.09 -8.01
C SER A 27 -4.44 15.08 -7.43
N LYS A 28 -3.30 15.53 -6.88
CA LYS A 28 -2.34 14.65 -6.20
C LYS A 28 -2.99 13.94 -5.01
N ARG A 29 -3.73 14.66 -4.17
CA ARG A 29 -4.46 14.03 -3.04
C ARG A 29 -5.55 13.08 -3.49
N CYS A 30 -6.35 13.44 -4.48
CA CYS A 30 -7.38 12.57 -5.03
C CYS A 30 -6.80 11.30 -5.67
N PHE A 31 -5.65 11.42 -6.35
CA PHE A 31 -4.93 10.28 -6.92
C PHE A 31 -4.44 9.33 -5.82
N ASP A 32 -3.86 9.84 -4.74
CA ASP A 32 -3.44 9.01 -3.60
C ASP A 32 -4.62 8.23 -2.99
N PHE A 33 -5.79 8.88 -2.84
CA PHE A 33 -7.01 8.21 -2.35
C PHE A 33 -7.55 7.16 -3.33
N LEU A 34 -7.60 7.46 -4.62
CA LEU A 34 -8.03 6.51 -5.65
C LEU A 34 -7.07 5.32 -5.74
N ALA A 35 -5.76 5.57 -5.73
CA ALA A 35 -4.74 4.53 -5.76
C ALA A 35 -4.86 3.61 -4.53
N SER A 36 -5.07 4.18 -3.34
CA SER A 36 -5.33 3.41 -2.12
C SER A 36 -6.61 2.59 -2.21
N LEU A 37 -7.72 3.17 -2.71
CA LEU A 37 -8.99 2.48 -2.87
C LEU A 37 -8.92 1.33 -3.88
N ILE A 38 -8.25 1.54 -5.01
CA ILE A 38 -7.99 0.51 -6.01
C ILE A 38 -7.14 -0.61 -5.40
N GLY A 39 -6.10 -0.25 -4.64
CA GLY A 39 -5.28 -1.21 -3.90
C GLY A 39 -6.12 -2.05 -2.93
N LEU A 40 -7.05 -1.44 -2.21
CA LEU A 40 -7.94 -2.14 -1.29
C LEU A 40 -8.90 -3.11 -2.01
N ILE A 41 -9.45 -2.71 -3.16
CA ILE A 41 -10.34 -3.57 -3.97
C ILE A 41 -9.55 -4.76 -4.54
N LEU A 42 -8.35 -4.51 -5.08
CA LEU A 42 -7.48 -5.57 -5.60
C LEU A 42 -7.06 -6.54 -4.49
N LEU A 43 -6.65 -6.00 -3.34
CA LEU A 43 -6.28 -6.80 -2.18
C LEU A 43 -7.48 -7.62 -1.67
N SER A 44 -8.68 -7.06 -1.65
CA SER A 44 -9.92 -7.77 -1.32
C SER A 44 -10.20 -8.93 -2.28
N CYS A 45 -9.96 -8.76 -3.58
CA CYS A 45 -10.09 -9.84 -4.57
C CYS A 45 -9.07 -10.97 -4.30
N VAL A 46 -7.83 -10.62 -3.97
CA VAL A 46 -6.80 -11.60 -3.58
C VAL A 46 -7.21 -12.36 -2.31
N PHE A 47 -7.74 -11.67 -1.31
CA PHE A 47 -8.25 -12.32 -0.10
C PHE A 47 -9.43 -13.27 -0.37
N LEU A 48 -10.32 -12.94 -1.31
CA LEU A 48 -11.39 -13.85 -1.73
C LEU A 48 -10.83 -15.13 -2.34
N ILE A 49 -9.85 -15.01 -3.24
CA ILE A 49 -9.19 -16.17 -3.87
C ILE A 49 -8.52 -17.04 -2.80
N ILE A 50 -7.78 -16.43 -1.87
CA ILE A 50 -7.14 -17.14 -0.76
C ILE A 50 -8.18 -17.83 0.12
N GLY A 51 -9.29 -17.16 0.45
CA GLY A 51 -10.36 -17.73 1.26
C GLY A 51 -11.02 -18.93 0.58
N ILE A 52 -11.28 -18.86 -0.72
CA ILE A 52 -11.81 -19.98 -1.52
C ILE A 52 -10.79 -21.13 -1.54
N LEU A 53 -9.51 -20.83 -1.76
CA LEU A 53 -8.45 -21.83 -1.81
C LEU A 53 -8.33 -22.57 -0.47
N ILE A 54 -8.33 -21.86 0.66
CA ILE A 54 -8.34 -22.46 2.00
C ILE A 54 -9.60 -23.32 2.20
N LYS A 55 -10.76 -22.84 1.74
CA LYS A 55 -12.03 -23.55 1.90
C LYS A 55 -12.09 -24.84 1.08
N VAL A 56 -11.41 -24.88 -0.08
CA VAL A 56 -11.30 -26.06 -0.93
C VAL A 56 -10.26 -27.05 -0.39
N ASP A 57 -9.14 -26.55 0.11
CA ASP A 57 -8.03 -27.36 0.62
C ASP A 57 -8.36 -28.03 1.97
N ASP A 58 -9.06 -27.32 2.86
CA ASP A 58 -9.63 -27.89 4.08
C ASP A 58 -11.02 -27.28 4.36
N PRO A 59 -12.13 -27.96 4.00
CA PRO A 59 -13.47 -27.45 4.24
C PRO A 59 -13.80 -27.27 5.73
N HIS A 60 -13.03 -27.93 6.62
CA HIS A 60 -13.13 -27.90 8.08
C HIS A 60 -12.00 -27.09 8.77
N GLY A 61 -11.03 -26.59 8.01
CA GLY A 61 -9.91 -25.80 8.48
C GLY A 61 -10.39 -24.47 9.03
N LYS A 62 -10.37 -24.33 10.35
CA LYS A 62 -10.74 -23.08 11.02
C LYS A 62 -9.74 -21.99 10.61
N ILE A 63 -10.25 -20.94 9.98
CA ILE A 63 -9.49 -19.76 9.55
C ILE A 63 -8.82 -19.04 10.74
N PHE A 64 -9.34 -19.27 11.95
CA PHE A 64 -8.79 -18.76 13.21
C PHE A 64 -8.33 -19.92 14.09
N TYR A 65 -7.02 -20.05 14.25
CA TYR A 65 -6.41 -20.86 15.29
C TYR A 65 -6.30 -20.00 16.56
N SER A 66 -7.16 -20.27 17.56
CA SER A 66 -6.96 -19.70 18.89
C SER A 66 -5.76 -20.41 19.54
N PRO A 67 -4.69 -19.69 19.93
CA PRO A 67 -3.60 -20.30 20.68
C PRO A 67 -4.13 -20.78 22.04
N VAL A 68 -4.00 -22.09 22.31
CA VAL A 68 -4.30 -22.65 23.63
C VAL A 68 -3.03 -22.51 24.47
N TYR A 69 -2.95 -21.49 25.32
CA TYR A 69 -1.97 -21.46 26.39
C TYR A 69 -2.43 -22.43 27.47
N ASN A 70 -1.83 -23.62 27.51
CA ASN A 70 -2.02 -24.51 28.64
C ASN A 70 -1.38 -23.85 29.88
N SER A 71 -2.19 -23.59 30.90
CA SER A 71 -1.72 -23.15 32.22
C SER A 71 -1.58 -24.35 33.16
N SER A 72 -1.04 -25.48 32.67
CA SER A 72 -0.92 -26.73 33.43
C SER A 72 0.52 -27.18 33.69
N ALA A 73 1.47 -26.25 33.73
CA ALA A 73 2.78 -26.45 34.36
C ALA A 73 2.81 -25.59 35.65
N THR A 74 2.25 -26.10 36.76
CA THR A 74 2.95 -26.83 37.85
C THR A 74 3.66 -25.89 38.83
N PRO A 75 3.89 -26.26 40.11
CA PRO A 75 3.79 -27.59 40.73
C PRO A 75 2.58 -27.81 41.66
#